data_AF-A0A937XVL9-F1
#
_entry.id   AF-A0A937XVL9-F1
#
_cell.length_a   1.000
_cell.length_b   1.000
_cell.length_c   1.000
_cell.angle_alpha   90.00
_cell.angle_beta   90.00
_cell.angle_gamma   90.00
#
_symmetry.space_group_name_H-M   'P 1'
#
loop_
_entity.id
_entity.type
_entity.pdbx_description
1 polymer ?
#
loop_
_entity_poly.entity_id
_entity_poly.type
_entity_poly.pdbx_seq_one_letter_code
_entity_poly.pdbx_strand_id
1 'polypeptide(L)' 'MRLSSCIHPEVIATANNGGHWAKGLPLASQEGKGVNWQWMLGENMKQTRCGVTANPDLCAKVKLIRMEAGERAQ' A
#
# COMPACT_ATOMS: atom_id res chain seq x y z
N MET A 1 8.77 -7.13 5.63
CA MET A 1 8.45 -5.97 6.51
C MET A 1 9.65 -5.68 7.40
N ARG A 2 9.96 -4.41 7.66
CA ARG A 2 11.08 -4.02 8.54
C ARG A 2 10.51 -3.33 9.78
N LEU A 3 10.81 -3.85 10.96
CA LEU A 3 10.51 -3.18 12.22
C LEU A 3 11.51 -2.04 12.42
N SER A 4 11.00 -0.88 12.83
CA SER A 4 11.78 0.34 13.06
C SER A 4 11.12 1.17 14.15
N SER A 5 11.94 1.80 14.99
CA SER A 5 11.49 2.79 15.98
C SER A 5 11.29 4.20 15.39
N CYS A 6 11.58 4.39 14.10
CA CYS A 6 11.46 5.68 13.42
C CYS A 6 10.03 6.01 12.97
N ILE A 7 9.07 5.14 13.22
CA ILE A 7 7.67 5.26 12.79
C ILE A 7 6.78 5.12 14.03
N HIS A 8 5.65 5.84 14.06
CA HIS A 8 4.69 5.77 15.16
C HIS A 8 4.21 4.31 15.38
N PRO A 9 4.08 3.81 16.62
CA PRO A 9 3.83 2.40 16.90
C PRO A 9 2.49 1.88 16.32
N GLU A 10 1.52 2.76 16.11
CA GLU A 10 0.20 2.39 15.56
C GLU A 10 0.09 2.53 14.04
N VAL A 11 1.18 2.83 13.34
CA VAL A 11 1.15 3.03 11.88
C VAL A 11 2.15 2.15 11.15
N ILE A 12 1.80 1.78 9.93
CA ILE A 12 2.69 1.10 9.00
C ILE A 12 3.04 2.10 7.91
N ALA A 13 4.33 2.34 7.73
CA ALA A 13 4.82 3.16 6.63
C ALA A 13 5.21 2.26 5.45
N THR A 14 4.84 2.68 4.25
CA THR A 14 5.28 2.08 2.99
C THR A 14 5.88 3.16 2.10
N ALA A 15 6.88 2.78 1.31
CA ALA A 15 7.34 3.63 0.21
C ALA A 15 6.22 3.71 -0.84
N ASN A 16 5.99 4.90 -1.38
CA ASN A 16 5.11 5.05 -2.53
C ASN A 16 5.75 4.36 -3.76
N ASN A 17 4.92 3.99 -4.75
CA ASN A 17 5.34 3.42 -6.03
C ASN A 17 5.90 1.98 -5.99
N GLY A 18 5.73 1.24 -4.89
CA GLY A 18 5.97 -0.21 -4.85
C GLY A 18 4.84 -1.04 -5.49
N GLY A 19 5.09 -2.32 -5.77
CA GLY A 19 4.03 -3.26 -6.23
C GLY A 19 3.50 -2.92 -7.63
N HIS A 20 4.38 -2.71 -8.59
CA HIS A 20 3.97 -2.40 -9.95
C HIS A 20 3.25 -3.60 -10.60
N TRP A 21 2.26 -3.35 -11.45
CA TRP A 21 1.44 -4.41 -12.07
C TRP A 21 1.56 -4.44 -13.60
N ALA A 22 2.20 -3.44 -14.22
CA ALA A 22 2.28 -3.34 -15.68
C ALA A 22 3.18 -4.43 -16.27
N LYS A 23 2.63 -5.26 -17.15
CA LYS A 23 3.34 -6.41 -17.75
C LYS A 23 4.57 -6.02 -18.58
N GLY A 24 4.60 -4.80 -19.12
CA GLY A 24 5.73 -4.27 -19.90
C GLY A 24 6.95 -3.88 -19.07
N LEU A 25 6.87 -3.95 -17.73
CA LEU A 25 7.95 -3.57 -16.82
C LEU A 25 8.38 -4.78 -15.96
N PRO A 26 9.10 -5.75 -16.56
CA PRO A 26 9.36 -7.05 -15.93
C PRO A 26 10.22 -6.98 -14.67
N LEU A 27 10.99 -5.90 -14.48
CA LEU A 27 11.75 -5.68 -13.25
C LEU A 27 10.90 -5.08 -12.13
N ALA A 28 9.94 -4.22 -12.45
CA ALA A 28 9.10 -3.54 -11.46
C ALA A 28 7.91 -4.41 -11.06
N SER A 29 7.38 -5.20 -12.01
CA SER A 29 6.16 -5.99 -11.87
C SER A 29 6.39 -7.45 -11.50
N GLN A 30 7.50 -7.74 -10.83
CA GLN A 30 7.78 -9.07 -10.32
C GLN A 30 6.79 -9.41 -9.19
N GLU A 31 6.25 -10.62 -9.20
CA GLU A 31 5.39 -11.10 -8.11
C GLU A 31 6.15 -11.04 -6.78
N GLY A 32 5.47 -10.57 -5.72
CA GLY A 32 6.06 -10.37 -4.40
C GLY A 32 6.95 -9.13 -4.27
N LYS A 33 7.15 -8.32 -5.32
CA LYS A 33 8.00 -7.13 -5.27
C LYS A 33 7.23 -5.88 -4.85
N GLY A 34 7.28 -5.58 -3.56
CA GLY A 34 6.63 -4.40 -2.99
C GLY A 34 5.12 -4.57 -2.86
N VAL A 35 4.43 -3.48 -2.51
CA VAL A 35 2.99 -3.46 -2.29
C VAL A 35 2.39 -2.26 -3.02
N ASN A 36 1.32 -2.50 -3.77
CA ASN A 36 0.56 -1.44 -4.42
C ASN A 36 -0.37 -0.77 -3.40
N TRP A 37 0.04 0.38 -2.86
CA TRP A 37 -0.75 1.09 -1.86
C TRP A 37 -2.07 1.62 -2.42
N GLN A 38 -2.12 1.95 -3.71
CA GLN A 38 -3.31 2.52 -4.33
C GLN A 38 -4.50 1.55 -4.30
N TRP A 39 -4.26 0.24 -4.31
CA TRP A 39 -5.33 -0.76 -4.16
C TRP A 39 -5.95 -0.79 -2.75
N MET A 40 -5.29 -0.22 -1.74
CA MET A 40 -5.83 -0.11 -0.38
C MET A 40 -6.58 1.21 -0.16
N LEU A 41 -6.36 2.22 -1.02
CA LEU A 41 -7.13 3.45 -1.01
C LEU A 41 -8.49 3.15 -1.64
N GLY A 42 -9.57 3.39 -0.90
CA GLY A 42 -10.91 3.15 -1.42
C GLY A 42 -11.19 4.04 -2.62
N GLU A 43 -11.90 3.50 -3.62
CA GLU A 43 -12.23 4.19 -4.87
C GLU A 43 -13.22 5.36 -4.70
N ASN A 44 -13.73 5.57 -3.49
CA ASN A 44 -14.78 6.53 -3.24
C ASN A 44 -14.22 7.89 -2.81
N MET A 45 -14.51 8.91 -3.61
CA MET A 45 -14.31 10.34 -3.31
C MET A 45 -14.92 10.81 -1.98
N LYS A 46 -15.73 9.98 -1.31
CA LYS A 46 -16.17 10.19 0.08
C LYS A 46 -15.03 10.17 1.10
N GLN A 47 -13.89 9.57 0.76
CA GLN A 47 -12.69 9.54 1.57
C GLN A 47 -11.75 10.72 1.26
N THR A 48 -12.12 11.60 0.33
CA THR A 48 -11.37 12.84 0.09
C THR A 48 -11.76 13.84 1.17
N ARG A 49 -10.96 13.93 2.23
CA ARG A 49 -11.25 14.81 3.39
C ARG A 49 -11.26 16.30 3.03
N CYS A 50 -10.54 16.69 1.98
CA CYS A 50 -10.46 18.07 1.50
C CYS A 50 -11.05 18.20 0.09
N GLY A 51 -12.31 18.65 0.00
CA GLY A 51 -13.00 18.87 -1.27
C GLY A 51 -12.39 19.98 -2.15
N VAL A 52 -11.50 20.81 -1.58
CA VAL A 52 -10.85 21.92 -2.30
C VAL A 52 -9.63 21.45 -3.08
N THR A 53 -8.85 20.51 -2.53
CA THR A 53 -7.58 20.09 -3.14
C THR A 53 -7.72 18.83 -4.00
N ALA A 54 -8.89 18.18 -3.99
CA ALA A 54 -9.15 16.89 -4.65
C ALA A 54 -8.08 15.82 -4.36
N ASN A 55 -7.31 15.98 -3.28
CA ASN A 55 -6.21 15.10 -2.94
C ASN A 55 -6.77 13.91 -2.17
N PRO A 56 -6.63 12.66 -2.68
CA PRO A 56 -7.11 11.48 -1.97
C PRO A 56 -6.38 11.35 -0.62
N ASP A 57 -7.06 10.74 0.35
CA ASP A 57 -6.43 10.42 1.63
C ASP A 57 -5.18 9.56 1.40
N LEU A 58 -4.08 9.93 2.04
CA LEU A 58 -2.80 9.23 1.96
C LEU A 58 -2.69 8.09 2.98
N CYS A 59 -3.76 7.85 3.75
CA CYS A 59 -3.82 6.90 4.84
C CYS A 59 -5.06 6.01 4.70
N ALA A 60 -4.88 4.71 4.88
CA ALA A 60 -5.96 3.73 4.93
C ALA A 60 -5.85 2.91 6.21
N LYS A 61 -7.00 2.53 6.77
CA LYS A 61 -7.04 1.55 7.85
C LYS A 61 -6.78 0.17 7.26
N VAL A 62 -5.76 -0.50 7.77
CA VAL A 62 -5.32 -1.80 7.29
C VAL A 62 -5.23 -2.80 8.44
N LYS A 63 -5.29 -4.09 8.12
CA LYS A 63 -5.02 -5.18 9.06
C LYS A 63 -3.77 -5.91 8.60
N LEU A 64 -2.82 -6.10 9.51
CA LEU A 64 -1.65 -6.92 9.24
C LEU A 64 -2.00 -8.39 9.43
N ILE A 65 -1.66 -9.21 8.43
CA ILE A 65 -1.74 -10.67 8.51
C ILE A 65 -0.33 -11.19 8.24
N ARG A 66 0.17 -12.04 9.13
CA ARG A 66 1.41 -12.77 8.88
C ARG A 66 1.11 -13.87 7.87
N MET A 67 1.95 -13.96 6.85
CA MET A 67 1.87 -14.98 5.83
C MET A 67 3.15 -15.81 5.83
N GLU A 68 3.05 -17.10 5.56
CA GLU A 68 4.21 -17.94 5.35
C GLU A 68 4.78 -17.74 3.94
N ALA A 69 6.06 -18.06 3.76
CA ALA A 69 6.74 -17.87 2.48
C ALA A 69 6.08 -18.73 1.39
N GLY A 70 5.42 -18.08 0.42
CA GLY A 70 4.74 -18.74 -0.69
C GLY A 70 3.22 -18.78 -0.58
N GLU A 71 2.63 -18.37 0.54
CA GLU A 71 1.18 -18.19 0.64
C GLU A 71 0.72 -16.92 -0.11
N ARG A 72 -0.50 -16.96 -0.65
CA ARG A 72 -1.13 -15.82 -1.35
C ARG A 72 -2.21 -15.20 -0.49
N ALA A 73 -2.22 -13.88 -0.40
CA ALA A 73 -3.34 -13.15 0.18
C ALA A 73 -4.51 -13.26 -0.81
N GLN A 74 -5.63 -13.80 -0.36
CA GLN A 74 -6.88 -13.82 -1.13
C GLN A 74 -7.52 -12.44 -1.16
#